data_AF-A0A932ZC46-F1
#
_entry.id   AF-A0A932ZC46-F1
#
_cell.length_a   1.000
_cell.length_b   1.000
_cell.length_c   1.000
_cell.angle_alpha   90.00
_cell.angle_beta   90.00
_cell.angle_gamma   90.00
#
_symmetry.space_group_name_H-M   'P 1'
#
loop_
_entity.id
_entity.type
_entity.pdbx_description
1 polymer ?
#
loop_
_entity_poly.entity_id
_entity_poly.type
_entity_poly.pdbx_seq_one_letter_code
_entity_poly.pdbx_strand_id
1 'polypeptide(L)'
;MRNVPVVAKGGEFVFGQNLEDVAEFVGLQGTGHTPLPPEALIAKWIMVLRAVQRYVRQLPAERLNERVIDNRDRSIRLMGHHIFRIGEAYLETVIDGVEYWIQHANKPPQDGTFLTGEEIARYGNEVIVRLQRWWDGLADKSCQQKLKTYYGMQPMHQLLERSTWHSAQHGRQLMAVLARYGIEPDGPLTTEQLAGLPLPERLFE
;
A
#
# COMPACT_ATOMS: atom_id res chain seq x y z
N MET A 1 3.84 -14.06 16.34
CA MET A 1 3.17 -13.19 17.34
C MET A 1 2.17 -12.30 16.63
N ARG A 2 0.93 -12.23 17.13
CA ARG A 2 -0.12 -11.33 16.63
C ARG A 2 0.06 -9.98 17.32
N ASN A 3 0.69 -9.01 16.65
CA ASN A 3 0.75 -7.64 17.13
C ASN A 3 -0.24 -6.82 16.30
N VAL A 4 -1.48 -6.80 16.76
CA VAL A 4 -2.53 -5.95 16.19
C VAL A 4 -2.70 -4.80 17.16
N PRO A 5 -2.53 -3.54 16.74
CA PRO A 5 -2.94 -2.43 17.58
C PRO A 5 -4.42 -2.62 17.92
N VAL A 6 -4.75 -2.64 19.20
CA VAL A 6 -6.13 -2.79 19.68
C VAL A 6 -6.45 -1.53 20.46
N VAL A 7 -7.63 -0.96 20.20
CA VAL A 7 -8.23 0.06 21.04
C VAL A 7 -9.33 -0.62 21.84
N ALA A 8 -9.28 -0.53 23.17
CA ALA A 8 -10.23 -1.16 24.08
C ALA A 8 -10.89 -0.09 24.97
N LYS A 9 -12.19 -0.26 25.24
CA LYS A 9 -13.04 0.64 26.03
C LYS A 9 -14.07 -0.23 26.75
N GLY A 10 -13.97 -0.31 28.07
CA GLY A 10 -14.79 -1.25 28.84
C GLY A 10 -14.48 -2.70 28.48
N GLY A 11 -15.52 -3.50 28.22
CA GLY A 11 -15.41 -4.92 27.82
C GLY A 11 -15.31 -5.16 26.31
N GLU A 12 -15.30 -4.11 25.50
CA GLU A 12 -15.26 -4.19 24.03
C GLU A 12 -13.88 -3.75 23.50
N PHE A 13 -13.59 -4.13 22.25
CA PHE A 13 -12.35 -3.75 21.58
C PHE A 13 -12.52 -3.69 20.06
N VAL A 14 -11.70 -2.85 19.41
CA VAL A 14 -11.56 -2.78 17.95
C VAL A 14 -10.10 -2.85 17.54
N PHE A 15 -9.87 -3.36 16.33
CA PHE A 15 -8.52 -3.43 15.77
C PHE A 15 -8.19 -2.11 15.06
N GLY A 16 -7.05 -1.53 15.40
CA GLY A 16 -6.53 -0.26 14.88
C GLY A 16 -6.24 -0.22 13.38
N GLN A 17 -6.61 -1.27 12.63
CA GLN A 17 -6.47 -1.31 11.19
C GLN A 17 -7.64 -0.70 10.43
N ASN A 18 -8.79 -0.58 11.09
CA ASN A 18 -9.91 0.19 10.58
C ASN A 18 -10.02 1.48 11.41
N LEU A 19 -9.57 2.60 10.85
CA LEU A 19 -9.60 3.89 11.53
C LEU A 19 -11.03 4.40 11.76
N GLU A 20 -11.99 3.98 10.93
CA GLU A 20 -13.41 4.26 11.15
C GLU A 20 -13.95 3.45 12.33
N ASP A 21 -13.67 2.13 12.39
CA ASP A 21 -14.05 1.32 13.56
C ASP A 21 -13.42 1.86 14.84
N VAL A 22 -12.16 2.33 14.79
CA VAL A 22 -11.51 2.99 15.92
C VAL A 22 -12.23 4.28 16.30
N ALA A 23 -12.50 5.16 15.35
CA ALA A 23 -13.14 6.45 15.61
C ALA A 23 -14.55 6.27 16.19
N GLU A 24 -15.37 5.38 15.61
CA GLU A 24 -16.69 5.01 16.12
C GLU A 24 -16.59 4.43 17.54
N PHE A 25 -15.65 3.50 17.75
CA PHE A 25 -15.43 2.85 19.03
C PHE A 25 -15.02 3.80 20.16
N VAL A 26 -14.18 4.79 19.88
CA VAL A 26 -13.81 5.80 20.89
C VAL A 26 -14.89 6.86 21.10
N GLY A 27 -16.00 6.81 20.34
CA GLY A 27 -17.11 7.75 20.44
C GLY A 27 -16.82 9.10 19.79
N LEU A 28 -15.85 9.15 18.88
CA LEU A 28 -15.73 10.25 17.94
C LEU A 28 -16.83 10.06 16.89
N GLN A 29 -17.36 11.16 16.33
CA GLN A 29 -17.92 11.02 14.98
C GLN A 29 -16.81 10.39 14.14
N GLY A 30 -17.12 9.38 13.33
CA GLY A 30 -16.13 8.70 12.48
C GLY A 30 -15.19 9.71 11.81
N THR A 31 -14.06 9.29 11.25
CA THR A 31 -13.05 10.21 10.69
C THR A 31 -13.60 11.26 9.70
N GLY A 32 -14.86 11.14 9.26
CA GLY A 32 -15.51 11.97 8.25
C GLY A 32 -15.04 11.59 6.86
N HIS A 33 -14.13 10.62 6.79
CA HIS A 33 -13.62 10.06 5.55
C HIS A 33 -14.77 9.36 4.83
N THR A 34 -14.91 9.69 3.55
CA THR A 34 -15.80 8.97 2.66
C THR A 34 -14.92 8.27 1.65
N PRO A 35 -14.84 6.93 1.69
CA PRO A 35 -14.01 6.19 0.77
C PRO A 35 -14.32 6.53 -0.69
N LEU A 36 -13.27 6.67 -1.50
CA LEU A 36 -13.44 6.83 -2.94
C LEU A 36 -14.14 5.58 -3.52
N PRO A 37 -14.93 5.71 -4.60
CA PRO A 37 -15.51 4.56 -5.28
C PRO A 37 -14.43 3.56 -5.72
N PRO A 38 -14.71 2.24 -5.72
CA PRO A 38 -13.73 1.21 -6.09
C PRO A 38 -13.02 1.46 -7.43
N GLU A 39 -13.75 1.94 -8.44
CA GLU A 39 -13.19 2.30 -9.75
C GLU A 39 -12.16 3.44 -9.68
N ALA A 40 -12.44 4.47 -8.87
CA ALA A 40 -11.50 5.56 -8.66
C ALA A 40 -10.27 5.09 -7.87
N LEU A 41 -10.46 4.19 -6.89
CA LEU A 41 -9.37 3.61 -6.10
C LEU A 41 -8.42 2.79 -6.97
N ILE A 42 -8.93 1.85 -7.77
CA ILE A 42 -8.07 1.01 -8.61
C ILE A 42 -7.34 1.82 -9.69
N ALA A 43 -8.00 2.81 -10.30
CA ALA A 43 -7.37 3.71 -11.26
C ALA A 43 -6.23 4.52 -10.62
N LYS A 44 -6.47 5.08 -9.42
CA LYS A 44 -5.44 5.78 -8.64
C LYS A 44 -4.32 4.83 -8.22
N TRP A 45 -4.63 3.62 -7.81
CA TRP A 45 -3.63 2.65 -7.36
C TRP A 45 -2.69 2.27 -8.51
N ILE A 46 -3.24 1.96 -9.68
CA ILE A 46 -2.45 1.69 -10.89
C ILE A 46 -1.57 2.89 -11.23
N MET A 47 -2.12 4.12 -11.21
CA MET A 47 -1.36 5.34 -11.45
C MET A 47 -0.18 5.50 -10.47
N VAL A 48 -0.42 5.28 -9.17
CA VAL A 48 0.61 5.32 -8.12
C VAL A 48 1.69 4.27 -8.37
N LEU A 49 1.32 3.03 -8.67
CA LEU A 49 2.28 1.96 -8.95
C LEU A 49 3.12 2.26 -10.20
N ARG A 50 2.51 2.85 -11.24
CA ARG A 50 3.24 3.31 -12.44
C ARG A 50 4.20 4.46 -12.12
N ALA A 51 3.84 5.36 -11.21
CA ALA A 51 4.74 6.42 -10.74
C ALA A 51 5.94 5.85 -9.99
N VAL A 52 5.69 4.92 -9.06
CA VAL A 52 6.73 4.22 -8.31
C VAL A 52 7.66 3.44 -9.23
N GLN A 53 7.15 2.83 -10.30
CA GLN A 53 7.98 2.19 -11.33
C GLN A 53 8.99 3.15 -11.99
N ARG A 54 8.66 4.43 -12.13
CA ARG A 54 9.61 5.44 -12.62
C ARG A 54 10.63 5.77 -11.53
N TYR A 55 10.15 6.01 -10.31
CA TYR A 55 11.02 6.37 -9.18
C TYR A 55 12.07 5.32 -8.86
N VAL A 56 11.68 4.03 -8.82
CA VAL A 56 12.65 2.97 -8.53
C VAL A 56 13.73 2.86 -9.60
N ARG A 57 13.43 3.18 -10.87
CA ARG A 57 14.43 3.21 -11.96
C ARG A 57 15.41 4.36 -11.84
N GLN A 58 15.04 5.44 -11.17
CA GLN A 58 15.93 6.58 -10.92
C GLN A 58 16.92 6.32 -9.78
N LEU A 59 16.71 5.30 -8.96
CA LEU A 59 17.57 4.99 -7.82
C LEU A 59 18.86 4.29 -8.28
N PRO A 60 20.05 4.81 -7.91
CA PRO A 60 21.30 4.10 -8.17
C PRO A 60 21.33 2.76 -7.43
N ALA A 61 21.78 1.70 -8.11
CA ALA A 61 21.73 0.33 -7.58
C ALA A 61 22.54 0.18 -6.27
N GLU A 62 23.68 0.85 -6.19
CA GLU A 62 24.56 0.89 -5.02
C GLU A 62 23.91 1.50 -3.78
N ARG A 63 22.87 2.34 -3.97
CA ARG A 63 22.13 2.99 -2.88
C ARG A 63 20.96 2.15 -2.38
N LEU A 64 20.52 1.12 -3.11
CA LEU A 64 19.29 0.37 -2.76
C LEU A 64 19.36 -0.31 -1.40
N ASN A 65 20.55 -0.67 -0.92
CA ASN A 65 20.72 -1.27 0.42
C ASN A 65 20.82 -0.24 1.55
N GLU A 66 20.90 1.06 1.23
CA GLU A 66 20.86 2.12 2.23
C GLU A 66 19.49 2.22 2.88
N ARG A 67 19.45 2.76 4.11
CA ARG A 67 18.20 2.98 4.83
C ARG A 67 17.38 4.11 4.21
N VAL A 68 16.06 3.93 4.23
CA VAL A 68 15.10 4.96 3.83
C VAL A 68 15.23 6.19 4.74
N ILE A 69 15.33 5.97 6.05
CA ILE A 69 15.59 6.98 7.09
C ILE A 69 16.51 6.37 8.17
N ASP A 70 17.30 7.19 8.85
CA ASP A 70 18.38 6.70 9.72
C ASP A 70 17.89 5.89 10.93
N ASN A 71 16.73 6.27 11.48
CA ASN A 71 16.14 5.69 12.69
C ASN A 71 15.26 4.45 12.43
N ARG A 72 15.17 3.97 11.17
CA ARG A 72 14.37 2.79 10.82
C ARG A 72 15.18 1.81 10.00
N ASP A 73 15.23 0.56 10.44
CA ASP A 73 15.92 -0.52 9.75
C ASP A 73 15.10 -1.05 8.57
N ARG A 74 14.94 -0.21 7.54
CA ARG A 74 14.29 -0.56 6.28
C ARG A 74 15.12 0.02 5.14
N SER A 75 15.65 -0.85 4.29
CA SER A 75 16.37 -0.40 3.10
C SER A 75 15.43 0.10 2.01
N ILE A 76 15.97 0.92 1.11
CA ILE A 76 15.27 1.41 -0.06
C ILE A 76 14.80 0.24 -0.93
N ARG A 77 15.60 -0.82 -1.09
CA ARG A 77 15.26 -2.07 -1.78
C ARG A 77 14.00 -2.70 -1.20
N LEU A 78 13.96 -2.85 0.13
CA LEU A 78 12.82 -3.45 0.82
C LEU A 78 11.56 -2.60 0.65
N MET A 79 11.68 -1.27 0.73
CA MET A 79 10.54 -0.37 0.53
C MET A 79 10.05 -0.38 -0.93
N GLY A 80 10.95 -0.28 -1.90
CA GLY A 80 10.61 -0.30 -3.33
C GLY A 80 9.90 -1.59 -3.75
N HIS A 81 10.41 -2.75 -3.31
CA HIS A 81 9.74 -4.04 -3.50
C HIS A 81 8.38 -4.10 -2.80
N HIS A 82 8.32 -3.66 -1.54
CA HIS A 82 7.12 -3.74 -0.72
C HIS A 82 5.90 -3.04 -1.35
N ILE A 83 6.11 -1.89 -2.01
CA ILE A 83 5.03 -1.15 -2.67
C ILE A 83 4.24 -2.02 -3.64
N PHE A 84 4.93 -2.84 -4.44
CA PHE A 84 4.30 -3.77 -5.39
C PHE A 84 3.82 -5.06 -4.71
N ARG A 85 4.54 -5.53 -3.69
CA ARG A 85 4.14 -6.70 -2.89
C ARG A 85 2.79 -6.51 -2.18
N ILE A 86 2.40 -5.28 -1.84
CA ILE A 86 1.04 -4.97 -1.37
C ILE A 86 -0.01 -5.39 -2.41
N GLY A 87 0.20 -5.05 -3.69
CA GLY A 87 -0.70 -5.39 -4.78
C GLY A 87 -0.75 -6.89 -5.05
N GLU A 88 0.39 -7.58 -4.95
CA GLU A 88 0.41 -9.03 -5.09
C GLU A 88 -0.30 -9.73 -3.92
N ALA A 89 -0.08 -9.30 -2.68
CA ALA A 89 -0.78 -9.85 -1.51
C ALA A 89 -2.29 -9.61 -1.59
N TYR A 90 -2.71 -8.46 -2.13
CA TYR A 90 -4.12 -8.20 -2.42
C TYR A 90 -4.68 -9.20 -3.42
N LEU A 91 -3.97 -9.43 -4.53
CA LEU A 91 -4.37 -10.40 -5.58
C LEU A 91 -4.46 -11.84 -5.04
N GLU A 92 -3.51 -12.28 -4.22
CA GLU A 92 -3.56 -13.58 -3.53
C GLU A 92 -4.84 -13.71 -2.69
N THR A 93 -5.28 -12.64 -2.03
CA THR A 93 -6.52 -12.66 -1.26
C THR A 93 -7.77 -12.68 -2.15
N VAL A 94 -7.85 -11.82 -3.16
CA VAL A 94 -9.09 -11.65 -3.95
C VAL A 94 -9.26 -12.69 -5.06
N ILE A 95 -8.18 -13.33 -5.52
CA ILE A 95 -8.21 -14.38 -6.54
C ILE A 95 -8.13 -15.76 -5.89
N ASP A 96 -7.14 -15.97 -5.03
CA ASP A 96 -6.82 -17.30 -4.50
C ASP A 96 -7.50 -17.60 -3.15
N GLY A 97 -8.25 -16.63 -2.60
CA GLY A 97 -8.95 -16.77 -1.33
C GLY A 97 -8.03 -16.84 -0.10
N VAL A 98 -6.77 -16.43 -0.24
CA VAL A 98 -5.79 -16.43 0.85
C VAL A 98 -6.22 -15.40 1.89
N GLU A 99 -6.29 -15.82 3.17
CA GLU A 99 -6.57 -14.89 4.27
C GLU A 99 -5.54 -13.75 4.28
N TYR A 100 -6.00 -12.51 4.30
CA TYR A 100 -5.10 -11.36 4.28
C TYR A 100 -4.42 -11.18 5.64
N TRP A 101 -3.09 -11.28 5.65
CA TRP A 101 -2.21 -11.01 6.78
C TRP A 101 -1.24 -9.87 6.42
N ILE A 102 -0.91 -8.98 7.36
CA ILE A 102 0.08 -7.91 7.12
C ILE A 102 1.42 -8.51 6.66
N GLN A 103 1.77 -9.68 7.20
CA GLN A 103 2.98 -10.42 6.90
C GLN A 103 3.05 -10.80 5.41
N HIS A 104 1.93 -10.98 4.72
CA HIS A 104 1.92 -11.26 3.29
C HIS A 104 2.47 -10.08 2.52
N ALA A 105 1.95 -8.86 2.75
CA ALA A 105 2.48 -7.64 2.15
C ALA A 105 3.93 -7.33 2.59
N ASN A 106 4.33 -7.78 3.78
CA ASN A 106 5.68 -7.59 4.33
C ASN A 106 6.70 -8.69 3.97
N LYS A 107 6.32 -9.68 3.14
CA LYS A 107 7.26 -10.72 2.71
C LYS A 107 8.45 -10.06 2.01
N PRO A 108 9.68 -10.24 2.50
CA PRO A 108 10.85 -9.65 1.87
C PRO A 108 11.10 -10.30 0.50
N PRO A 109 11.77 -9.58 -0.42
CA PRO A 109 12.33 -10.19 -1.61
C PRO A 109 13.28 -11.34 -1.25
N GLN A 110 13.42 -12.33 -2.13
CA GLN A 110 14.39 -13.41 -1.96
C GLN A 110 15.83 -12.85 -1.97
N ASP A 111 16.74 -13.50 -1.24
CA ASP A 111 18.15 -13.10 -1.26
C ASP A 111 18.73 -13.18 -2.67
N GLY A 112 19.56 -12.20 -3.03
CA GLY A 112 20.12 -12.09 -4.38
C GLY A 112 19.16 -11.60 -5.46
N THR A 113 17.91 -11.21 -5.12
CA THR A 113 16.93 -10.66 -6.07
C THR A 113 16.67 -9.18 -5.83
N PHE A 114 16.13 -8.49 -6.84
CA PHE A 114 15.75 -7.08 -6.79
C PHE A 114 16.93 -6.17 -6.46
N LEU A 115 18.08 -6.46 -7.07
CA LEU A 115 19.36 -5.77 -6.86
C LEU A 115 19.44 -4.44 -7.62
N THR A 116 18.50 -4.21 -8.53
CA THR A 116 18.41 -2.97 -9.33
C THR A 116 16.99 -2.42 -9.33
N GLY A 117 16.89 -1.11 -9.58
CA GLY A 117 15.61 -0.44 -9.80
C GLY A 117 14.79 -1.05 -10.93
N GLU A 118 15.45 -1.50 -12.00
CA GLU A 118 14.81 -2.13 -13.15
C GLU A 118 14.19 -3.49 -12.81
N GLU A 119 14.87 -4.32 -11.99
CA GLU A 119 14.28 -5.58 -11.52
C GLU A 119 13.02 -5.35 -10.68
N ILE A 120 13.07 -4.38 -9.75
CA ILE A 120 11.90 -3.98 -8.94
C ILE A 120 10.79 -3.49 -9.85
N ALA A 121 11.11 -2.65 -10.83
CA ALA A 121 10.12 -2.11 -11.75
C ALA A 121 9.49 -3.18 -12.65
N ARG A 122 10.25 -4.20 -13.08
CA ARG A 122 9.72 -5.32 -13.87
C ARG A 122 8.69 -6.13 -13.08
N TYR A 123 9.00 -6.49 -11.85
CA TYR A 123 8.02 -7.12 -10.94
C TYR A 123 6.81 -6.23 -10.72
N GLY A 124 7.02 -4.92 -10.52
CA GLY A 124 5.93 -3.97 -10.44
C GLY A 124 5.03 -3.98 -11.67
N ASN A 125 5.60 -4.17 -12.87
CA ASN A 125 4.82 -4.27 -14.11
C ASN A 125 3.92 -5.51 -14.11
N GLU A 126 4.46 -6.65 -13.68
CA GLU A 126 3.72 -7.92 -13.60
C GLU A 126 2.53 -7.79 -12.62
N VAL A 127 2.75 -7.18 -11.46
CA VAL A 127 1.68 -6.92 -10.47
C VAL A 127 0.62 -5.98 -11.05
N ILE A 128 1.01 -4.88 -11.71
CA ILE A 128 0.06 -3.93 -12.30
C ILE A 128 -0.79 -4.59 -13.39
N VAL A 129 -0.17 -5.39 -14.27
CA VAL A 129 -0.91 -6.12 -15.32
C VAL A 129 -1.90 -7.11 -14.70
N ARG A 130 -1.54 -7.78 -13.61
CA ARG A 130 -2.46 -8.67 -12.89
C ARG A 130 -3.60 -7.90 -12.22
N LEU A 131 -3.34 -6.74 -11.61
CA LEU A 131 -4.38 -5.87 -11.06
C LEU A 131 -5.36 -5.38 -12.12
N GLN A 132 -4.85 -4.93 -13.27
CA GLN A 132 -5.67 -4.50 -14.41
C GLN A 132 -6.56 -5.65 -14.90
N ARG A 133 -5.96 -6.82 -15.16
CA ARG A 133 -6.69 -8.01 -15.61
C ARG A 133 -7.76 -8.44 -14.60
N TRP A 134 -7.43 -8.43 -13.32
CA TRP A 134 -8.38 -8.75 -12.26
C TRP A 134 -9.57 -7.79 -12.29
N TRP A 135 -9.31 -6.48 -12.29
CA TRP A 135 -10.37 -5.46 -12.29
C TRP A 135 -11.25 -5.52 -13.53
N ASP A 136 -10.65 -5.67 -14.70
CA ASP A 136 -11.38 -5.73 -15.98
C ASP A 136 -12.22 -7.02 -16.10
N GLY A 137 -11.80 -8.09 -15.40
CA GLY A 137 -12.52 -9.37 -15.35
C GLY A 137 -13.65 -9.43 -14.33
N LEU A 138 -13.82 -8.43 -13.45
CA LEU A 138 -14.89 -8.44 -12.45
C LEU A 138 -16.26 -8.14 -13.10
N ALA A 139 -17.20 -9.05 -12.89
CA ALA A 139 -18.62 -8.81 -13.20
C ALA A 139 -19.26 -7.82 -12.21
N ASP A 140 -18.91 -7.93 -10.92
CA ASP A 140 -19.35 -7.02 -9.87
C ASP A 140 -18.19 -6.15 -9.38
N LYS A 141 -18.24 -4.88 -9.77
CA LYS A 141 -17.24 -3.85 -9.43
C LYS A 141 -17.54 -3.07 -8.15
N SER A 142 -18.56 -3.48 -7.38
CA SER A 142 -18.93 -2.82 -6.12
C SER A 142 -17.92 -3.02 -4.99
N CYS A 143 -17.09 -4.07 -5.09
CA CYS A 143 -16.16 -4.52 -4.05
C CYS A 143 -16.82 -4.69 -2.66
N GLN A 144 -18.10 -5.01 -2.60
CA GLN A 144 -18.82 -5.23 -1.33
C GLN A 144 -18.67 -6.67 -0.80
N GLN A 145 -18.06 -7.57 -1.57
CA GLN A 145 -17.84 -8.94 -1.15
C GLN A 145 -16.89 -8.98 0.06
N LYS A 146 -17.15 -9.87 1.01
CA LYS A 146 -16.33 -9.98 2.22
C LYS A 146 -15.10 -10.85 1.97
N LEU A 147 -13.95 -10.36 2.38
CA LEU A 147 -12.67 -11.07 2.37
C LEU A 147 -12.29 -11.50 3.77
N LYS A 148 -11.64 -12.67 3.87
CA LYS A 148 -11.07 -13.13 5.13
C LYS A 148 -9.79 -12.35 5.40
N THR A 149 -9.73 -11.66 6.52
CA THR A 149 -8.51 -11.01 7.01
C THR A 149 -8.20 -11.52 8.41
N TYR A 150 -6.95 -11.36 8.84
CA TYR A 150 -6.51 -11.80 10.16
C TYR A 150 -7.26 -11.15 11.34
N TYR A 151 -8.00 -10.07 11.07
CA TYR A 151 -8.80 -9.30 12.05
C TYR A 151 -10.31 -9.36 11.75
N GLY A 152 -10.75 -10.34 10.96
CA GLY A 152 -12.16 -10.60 10.69
C GLY A 152 -12.53 -10.52 9.20
N MET A 153 -13.82 -10.69 8.92
CA MET A 153 -14.35 -10.56 7.57
C MET A 153 -14.55 -9.08 7.24
N GLN A 154 -13.86 -8.59 6.22
CA GLN A 154 -13.88 -7.18 5.84
C GLN A 154 -14.39 -6.99 4.41
N PRO A 155 -15.08 -5.87 4.09
CA PRO A 155 -15.41 -5.56 2.70
C PRO A 155 -14.15 -5.46 1.84
N MET A 156 -14.19 -6.03 0.63
CA MET A 156 -13.09 -5.92 -0.34
C MET A 156 -12.72 -4.47 -0.63
N HIS A 157 -13.70 -3.56 -0.63
CA HIS A 157 -13.52 -2.13 -0.81
C HIS A 157 -12.59 -1.51 0.23
N GLN A 158 -12.71 -1.93 1.49
CA GLN A 158 -11.84 -1.44 2.56
C GLN A 158 -10.39 -1.88 2.34
N LEU A 159 -10.18 -3.15 1.98
CA LEU A 159 -8.83 -3.65 1.68
C LEU A 159 -8.25 -2.98 0.43
N LEU A 160 -9.07 -2.71 -0.59
CA LEU A 160 -8.69 -1.99 -1.79
C LEU A 160 -8.25 -0.56 -1.48
N GLU A 161 -9.04 0.18 -0.69
CA GLU A 161 -8.69 1.52 -0.25
C GLU A 161 -7.38 1.52 0.54
N ARG A 162 -7.28 0.63 1.53
CA ARG A 162 -6.07 0.47 2.34
C ARG A 162 -4.84 0.24 1.50
N SER A 163 -4.93 -0.66 0.54
CA SER A 163 -3.81 -1.02 -0.33
C SER A 163 -3.41 0.17 -1.22
N THR A 164 -4.40 0.91 -1.71
CA THR A 164 -4.21 2.11 -2.53
C THR A 164 -3.46 3.21 -1.78
N TRP A 165 -3.97 3.66 -0.62
CA TRP A 165 -3.32 4.75 0.11
C TRP A 165 -2.00 4.33 0.75
N HIS A 166 -1.84 3.06 1.13
CA HIS A 166 -0.58 2.54 1.66
C HIS A 166 0.53 2.57 0.60
N SER A 167 0.25 2.09 -0.62
CA SER A 167 1.17 2.22 -1.75
C SER A 167 1.46 3.69 -2.07
N ALA A 168 0.45 4.58 -2.01
CA ALA A 168 0.63 6.00 -2.27
C ALA A 168 1.52 6.69 -1.24
N GLN A 169 1.35 6.38 0.05
CA GLN A 169 2.21 6.90 1.11
C GLN A 169 3.67 6.48 0.91
N HIS A 170 3.90 5.21 0.57
CA HIS A 170 5.25 4.74 0.25
C HIS A 170 5.81 5.35 -1.06
N GLY A 171 4.94 5.67 -2.03
CA GLY A 171 5.31 6.47 -3.19
C GLY A 171 5.82 7.87 -2.82
N ARG A 172 5.12 8.57 -1.92
CA ARG A 172 5.57 9.88 -1.37
C ARG A 172 6.91 9.77 -0.65
N GLN A 173 7.11 8.71 0.15
CA GLN A 173 8.39 8.45 0.82
C GLN A 173 9.51 8.21 -0.19
N LEU A 174 9.25 7.50 -1.29
CA LEU A 174 10.24 7.24 -2.33
C LEU A 174 10.63 8.52 -3.09
N MET A 175 9.68 9.42 -3.34
CA MET A 175 9.97 10.77 -3.87
C MET A 175 10.91 11.55 -2.94
N ALA A 176 10.68 11.49 -1.62
CA ALA A 176 11.56 12.13 -0.64
C ALA A 176 12.97 11.48 -0.62
N VAL A 177 13.07 10.17 -0.79
CA VAL A 177 14.35 9.47 -0.93
C VAL A 177 15.12 9.94 -2.18
N LEU A 178 14.44 10.10 -3.33
CA LEU A 178 15.07 10.65 -4.54
C LEU A 178 15.58 12.08 -4.31
N ALA A 179 14.75 12.93 -3.70
CA ALA A 179 15.12 14.31 -3.37
C ALA A 179 16.34 14.38 -2.45
N ARG A 180 16.49 13.44 -1.49
CA ARG A 180 17.68 13.31 -0.63
C ARG A 180 18.97 13.12 -1.43
N TYR A 181 18.89 12.49 -2.59
CA TYR A 181 20.03 12.31 -3.50
C TYR A 181 20.15 13.42 -4.57
N GLY A 182 19.34 14.48 -4.48
CA GLY A 182 19.30 15.56 -5.47
C GLY A 182 18.68 15.12 -6.81
N ILE A 183 17.87 14.06 -6.81
CA ILE A 183 17.20 13.54 -8.01
C ILE A 183 15.75 14.00 -8.00
N GLU A 184 15.33 14.73 -9.03
CA GLU A 184 13.93 15.10 -9.21
C GLU A 184 13.11 13.86 -9.64
N PRO A 185 12.02 13.50 -8.94
CA PRO A 185 11.19 12.36 -9.32
C PRO A 185 10.58 12.54 -10.72
N ASP A 186 10.69 11.53 -11.58
CA ASP A 186 10.11 11.55 -12.92
C ASP A 186 8.58 11.44 -12.86
N GLY A 187 7.89 12.54 -13.15
CA GLY A 187 6.45 12.65 -12.98
C GLY A 187 6.06 12.48 -11.50
N PRO A 188 6.34 13.47 -10.64
CA PRO A 188 6.04 13.41 -9.22
C PRO A 188 4.53 13.28 -8.97
N LEU A 189 4.13 12.49 -7.97
CA LEU A 189 2.73 12.38 -7.56
C LEU A 189 2.28 13.73 -7.00
N THR A 190 1.19 14.27 -7.55
CA THR A 190 0.64 15.57 -7.11
C THR A 190 -0.43 15.41 -6.02
N THR A 191 -0.71 16.49 -5.31
CA THR A 191 -1.79 16.54 -4.32
C THR A 191 -3.14 16.18 -4.95
N GLU A 192 -3.42 16.65 -6.17
CA GLU A 192 -4.67 16.39 -6.89
C GLU A 192 -4.80 14.91 -7.26
N GLN A 193 -3.70 14.29 -7.70
CA GLN A 193 -3.66 12.86 -8.03
C GLN A 193 -3.95 11.99 -6.79
N LEU A 194 -3.50 12.43 -5.61
CA LEU A 194 -3.66 11.74 -4.34
C LEU A 194 -4.92 12.13 -3.56
N ALA A 195 -5.64 13.17 -4.00
CA ALA A 195 -6.84 13.66 -3.33
C ALA A 195 -7.88 12.54 -3.12
N GLY A 196 -8.52 12.56 -1.94
CA GLY A 196 -9.50 11.57 -1.50
C GLY A 196 -8.91 10.30 -0.89
N LEU A 197 -7.58 10.11 -0.90
CA LEU A 197 -6.95 9.04 -0.14
C LEU A 197 -6.70 9.50 1.31
N PRO A 198 -6.93 8.64 2.33
CA PRO A 198 -6.71 9.00 3.74
C PRO A 198 -5.20 8.91 4.10
N LEU A 199 -4.41 9.79 3.48
CA LEU A 199 -2.96 9.84 3.67
C LEU A 199 -2.60 10.63 4.94
N PRO A 200 -1.61 10.18 5.73
CA PRO A 200 -1.11 10.97 6.85
C PRO A 200 -0.43 12.25 6.35
N GLU A 201 -0.50 13.31 7.17
CA GLU A 201 0.21 14.57 6.89
C GLU A 201 1.73 14.33 6.81
N ARG A 202 2.27 13.62 7.80
CA ARG A 202 3.70 13.30 7.90
C ARG A 202 4.10 12.21 6.91
N LEU A 203 5.31 12.36 6.34
CA LEU A 203 5.90 11.37 5.43
C LEU A 203 6.42 10.15 6.18
N PHE A 204 7.08 10.37 7.33
CA PHE A 204 7.62 9.35 8.21
C PHE A 204 7.05 9.55 9.62
N GLU A 205 6.81 8.47 10.34
CA GLU A 205 6.31 8.48 11.72
C GLU A 205 7.41 8.80 12.73
#